data_AF-A0A5D0GJA3-F1
#
_entry.id   AF-A0A5D0GJA3-F1
#
_cell.length_a   1.000
_cell.length_b   1.000
_cell.length_c   1.000
_cell.angle_alpha   90.00
_cell.angle_beta   90.00
_cell.angle_gamma   90.00
#
_symmetry.space_group_name_H-M   'P 1'
#
loop_
_entity.id
_entity.type
_entity.pdbx_description
1 polymer ?
#
loop_
_entity_poly.entity_id
_entity_poly.type
_entity_poly.pdbx_seq_one_letter_code
_entity_poly.pdbx_strand_id
1 'polypeptide(L)' 'MAALQPFYFRQLGKGTYLKGILIWVLDFKKVGYSIPLALGIGKVVKLGSMVFNLYVDPQYSIYVKGVQPVFQVVYWY' A
#
# COMPACT_ATOMS: atom_id res chain seq x y z
N MET A 1 9.78 -16.97 -7.50
CA MET A 1 8.87 -16.10 -6.75
C MET A 1 8.03 -15.36 -7.77
N ALA A 2 6.76 -15.09 -7.46
CA ALA A 2 5.88 -14.26 -8.28
C ALA A 2 5.19 -13.21 -7.41
N ALA A 3 4.85 -12.08 -8.01
CA ALA A 3 4.11 -11.01 -7.34
C ALA A 3 2.99 -10.47 -8.24
N LEU A 4 1.84 -10.16 -7.64
CA LEU A 4 0.73 -9.47 -8.28
C LEU A 4 0.29 -8.31 -7.39
N GLN A 5 0.12 -7.12 -7.96
CA GLN A 5 -0.27 -5.94 -7.19
C GLN A 5 -1.42 -5.18 -7.87
N PRO A 6 -2.68 -5.57 -7.63
CA PRO A 6 -3.79 -4.70 -7.97
C PRO A 6 -3.75 -3.46 -7.08
N PHE A 7 -4.02 -2.31 -7.68
CA PHE A 7 -4.15 -1.06 -6.95
C PHE A 7 -5.41 -0.31 -7.41
N TYR A 8 -5.96 0.45 -6.48
CA TYR A 8 -7.09 1.34 -6.70
C TYR A 8 -6.74 2.73 -6.20
N PHE A 9 -7.22 3.75 -6.91
CA PHE A 9 -6.97 5.14 -6.55
C PHE A 9 -8.22 5.97 -6.83
N ARG A 10 -8.65 6.77 -5.83
CA ARG A 10 -9.81 7.66 -5.96
C ARG A 10 -9.49 9.05 -5.45
N GLN A 11 -9.57 10.03 -6.33
CA GLN A 11 -9.49 11.43 -5.96
C GLN A 11 -10.77 11.86 -5.23
N LEU A 12 -10.63 12.41 -4.03
CA LEU A 12 -11.73 13.00 -3.26
C LEU A 12 -11.85 14.51 -3.47
N GLY A 13 -10.85 15.12 -4.12
CA GLY A 13 -10.83 16.54 -4.46
C GLY A 13 -9.88 17.33 -3.55
N LYS A 14 -9.55 18.54 -3.99
CA LYS A 14 -8.60 19.44 -3.30
C LYS A 14 -7.25 18.77 -3.00
N GLY A 15 -6.82 17.82 -3.83
CA GLY A 15 -5.58 17.05 -3.64
C GLY A 15 -5.67 15.89 -2.64
N THR A 16 -6.81 15.67 -1.98
CA THR A 16 -7.01 14.50 -1.10
C THR A 16 -7.43 13.28 -1.90
N TYR A 17 -6.81 12.13 -1.68
CA TYR A 17 -7.15 10.89 -2.37
C TYR A 17 -7.19 9.69 -1.44
N LEU A 18 -7.93 8.66 -1.84
CA LEU A 18 -7.87 7.31 -1.27
C LEU A 18 -7.07 6.40 -2.18
N LYS A 19 -6.35 5.46 -1.58
CA LYS A 19 -5.56 4.44 -2.28
C LYS A 19 -5.81 3.08 -1.64
N GLY A 20 -6.07 2.07 -2.47
CA GLY A 20 -6.08 0.68 -2.06
C GLY A 20 -4.94 -0.06 -2.74
N ILE A 21 -4.16 -0.83 -1.99
CA ILE A 21 -3.09 -1.67 -2.54
C ILE A 21 -3.30 -3.09 -2.02
N LEU A 22 -3.38 -4.05 -2.93
CA LEU A 22 -3.23 -5.45 -2.59
C LEU A 22 -1.88 -5.90 -3.12
N ILE A 23 -1.08 -6.59 -2.32
CA ILE A 23 0.19 -7.16 -2.79
C ILE A 23 0.13 -8.65 -2.52
N TRP A 24 0.24 -9.47 -3.55
CA TRP A 24 0.26 -10.92 -3.43
C TRP A 24 1.65 -11.40 -3.77
N VAL A 25 2.36 -11.96 -2.79
CA VAL A 25 3.72 -12.49 -2.97
C VAL A 25 3.67 -13.99 -2.78
N LEU A 26 4.11 -14.74 -3.79
CA LEU A 26 4.14 -16.20 -3.79
C LEU A 26 5.58 -16.71 -3.89
N ASP A 27 6.00 -17.50 -2.92
CA ASP A 27 7.27 -18.22 -2.92
C ASP A 27 7.06 -19.71 -3.17
N PHE A 28 7.25 -20.12 -4.43
CA PHE A 28 7.12 -21.52 -4.85
C PHE A 28 8.22 -22.44 -4.29
N LYS A 29 9.38 -21.90 -3.90
CA LYS A 29 10.49 -22.73 -3.39
C LYS A 29 10.27 -23.13 -1.93
N LYS A 30 9.77 -22.19 -1.12
CA LYS A 30 9.50 -22.39 0.32
C LYS A 30 8.03 -22.69 0.63
N VAL A 31 7.19 -22.76 -0.41
CA VAL A 31 5.72 -22.92 -0.30
C VAL A 31 5.12 -21.89 0.67
N GLY A 32 5.59 -20.65 0.54
CA GLY A 32 5.21 -19.51 1.36
C GLY A 32 4.39 -18.49 0.57
N TYR A 33 3.56 -17.71 1.27
CA TYR A 33 2.76 -16.66 0.65
C TYR A 33 2.54 -15.50 1.61
N SER A 34 2.37 -14.30 1.06
CA SER A 34 1.97 -13.11 1.81
C SER A 34 0.99 -12.30 0.97
N ILE A 35 -0.20 -12.09 1.50
CA ILE A 35 -1.30 -11.37 0.85
C ILE A 35 -1.73 -10.21 1.75
N PRO A 36 -0.96 -9.11 1.79
CA PRO A 36 -1.39 -7.90 2.44
C PRO A 36 -2.36 -7.04 1.62
N LEU A 37 -3.31 -6.46 2.36
CA LEU A 37 -4.24 -5.44 1.94
C LEU A 37 -3.90 -4.13 2.66
N ALA A 38 -3.71 -3.07 1.89
CA ALA A 38 -3.51 -1.72 2.40
C ALA A 38 -4.63 -0.80 1.92
N LEU A 39 -5.10 0.06 2.81
CA LEU A 39 -6.07 1.11 2.51
C LEU A 39 -5.54 2.39 3.12
N GLY A 40 -5.13 3.32 2.27
CA GLY A 40 -4.52 4.56 2.72
C GLY A 40 -5.18 5.80 2.17
N ILE A 41 -4.77 6.91 2.77
CA ILE A 41 -5.20 8.26 2.42
C ILE A 41 -3.95 9.09 2.15
N GLY A 42 -4.04 9.95 1.15
CA GLY A 42 -2.98 10.90 0.85
C GLY A 42 -3.50 12.28 0.51
N LYS A 43 -2.58 13.23 0.53
CA LYS A 43 -2.81 14.63 0.29
C LYS A 43 -1.67 15.20 -0.53
N VAL A 44 -2.03 15.73 -1.69
CA VAL A 44 -1.18 16.60 -2.48
C VAL A 44 -1.36 18.03 -1.99
N VAL A 45 -0.28 18.66 -1.54
CA VAL A 45 -0.23 20.05 -1.11
C VAL A 45 0.71 20.81 -2.04
N LYS A 46 0.29 21.97 -2.54
CA LYS A 46 1.12 22.84 -3.36
C LYS A 46 1.51 24.08 -2.56
N LEU A 47 2.81 24.34 -2.43
CA LEU A 47 3.35 25.53 -1.77
C LEU A 47 4.25 26.27 -2.75
N GLY A 48 3.71 27.33 -3.37
CA GLY A 48 4.39 28.04 -4.45
C GLY A 48 4.62 27.15 -5.67
N SER A 49 5.89 26.94 -6.03
CA SER A 49 6.32 26.02 -7.10
C SER A 49 6.47 24.57 -6.64
N MET A 50 6.48 24.31 -5.32
CA MET A 50 6.71 22.98 -4.77
C MET A 50 5.41 22.19 -4.64
N VAL A 51 5.47 20.89 -4.93
CA VAL A 51 4.37 19.94 -4.75
C VAL A 51 4.82 18.86 -3.78
N PHE A 52 4.11 18.76 -2.66
CA PHE A 52 4.30 17.72 -1.64
C PHE A 52 3.20 16.66 -1.80
N ASN A 53 3.58 15.39 -1.69
CA ASN A 53 2.63 14.29 -1.72
C ASN A 53 2.77 13.46 -0.44
N LEU A 54 1.93 13.74 0.53
CA LEU A 54 1.94 13.11 1.84
C LEU A 54 0.95 11.95 1.85
N TYR A 55 1.33 10.77 2.32
CA TYR A 55 0.39 9.66 2.46
C TYR A 55 0.73 8.70 3.59
N VAL A 56 -0.31 8.00 4.05
CA VAL A 56 -0.23 6.93 5.05
C VAL A 56 -1.10 5.76 4.62
N ASP A 57 -0.52 4.57 4.58
CA ASP A 57 -1.16 3.33 4.20
C ASP A 57 -0.97 2.29 5.33
N PRO A 58 -1.95 2.12 6.24
CA PRO A 58 -1.98 0.92 7.07
C PRO A 58 -2.19 -0.32 6.19
N GLN A 59 -1.43 -1.36 6.46
CA GLN A 59 -1.38 -2.57 5.66
C GLN A 59 -1.47 -3.79 6.58
N TYR A 60 -2.43 -4.67 6.29
CA TYR A 60 -2.70 -5.89 7.05
C TYR A 60 -2.69 -7.13 6.15
N SER A 61 -1.94 -8.15 6.53
CA SER A 61 -1.83 -9.44 5.85
C SER A 61 -3.03 -10.32 6.17
N ILE A 62 -3.92 -10.49 5.19
CA ILE A 62 -5.12 -11.35 5.33
C ILE A 62 -4.78 -12.84 5.20
N TYR A 63 -3.74 -13.17 4.45
CA TYR A 63 -3.16 -14.51 4.37
C TYR A 63 -1.65 -14.42 4.45
N VAL A 64 -1.06 -15.14 5.39
CA VAL A 64 0.39 -15.19 5.55
C VAL A 64 0.84 -16.60 5.92
N LYS A 65 1.90 -17.06 5.25
CA LYS A 65 2.61 -18.29 5.58
C LYS A 65 4.10 -18.05 5.40
N GLY A 66 4.80 -17.93 6.53
CA GLY A 66 6.22 -17.61 6.61
C GLY A 66 6.49 -16.61 7.72
N VAL A 67 7.56 -15.84 7.58
CA VAL A 67 8.03 -14.85 8.57
C VAL A 67 7.62 -13.41 8.23
N GLN A 68 6.72 -13.23 7.27
CA GLN A 68 6.28 -11.91 6.82
C GLN A 68 5.41 -11.22 7.88
N PRO A 69 5.45 -9.88 7.97
CA PRO A 69 4.68 -9.14 8.96
C PRO A 69 3.17 -9.27 8.72
N VAL A 70 2.42 -9.41 9.81
CA VAL A 70 0.95 -9.43 9.80
C VAL A 70 0.39 -8.00 9.65
N PHE A 71 1.01 -7.02 10.29
CA PHE A 71 0.61 -5.63 10.22
C PHE A 71 1.84 -4.74 10.00
N GLN A 72 1.69 -3.72 9.17
CA GLN A 72 2.70 -2.72 8.88
C GLN A 72 2.05 -1.39 8.51
N VAL A 73 2.79 -0.29 8.66
CA VAL A 73 2.35 1.05 8.24
C VAL A 73 3.37 1.58 7.27
N VAL A 74 2.93 1.96 6.08
CA VAL A 74 3.77 2.57 5.05
C VAL A 74 3.42 4.06 4.97
N TYR A 75 4.43 4.92 5.02
CA TYR A 75 4.26 6.37 4.94
C TYR A 75 5.44 6.99 4.20
N TRP A 76 5.19 8.09 3.49
CA TRP A 76 6.21 8.89 2.81
C TRP A 76 5.85 10.39 2.88
N TYR A 77 6.88 11.25 2.85
CA TYR A 77 6.79 12.72 2.93
C TYR A 77 7.21 13.39 1.62
#